data_AF-A0A6V3JIX2-F1
#
_entry.id   AF-A0A6V3JIX2-F1
#
_cell.length_a   1.000
_cell.length_b   1.000
_cell.length_c   1.000
_cell.angle_alpha   90.00
_cell.angle_beta   90.00
_cell.angle_gamma   90.00
#
_symmetry.space_group_name_H-M   'P 1'
#
loop_
_entity.id
_entity.type
_entity.pdbx_description
1 polymer ?
#
loop_
_entity_poly.entity_id
_entity_poly.type
_entity_poly.pdbx_seq_one_letter_code
_entity_poly.pdbx_strand_id
1 'polypeptide(L)'
;LFLGIAGKVARVMLNFFKPSKEQQQVNDATSSDLLQEDWNAYIAISDDIRIAPDGGRKILRAILKNCQHKDEKISCYSLTLLGSCVSNDDIGRFHDLVATQDTLSTLVKVARRHKSPATREKSLYLIRKWAEAFSSNRAYPIFASTYRKLVRAGCKFPATDNAPVLTPAATSNTNPNAAQDVNTEEKKDPYRNSNTPQYIFKLKTDLTALYTFINTCREMLTPMAFEHKGKKMEGNAVLNRMYRPLLETQSRMNQLIISLDNEELVDISLRLNEEVHLTLEWMTSIEQGKERKALPVLSLPKVGSSKYRRRTLVCSQQHHVIP
;
A
#
# COMPACT_ATOMS: atom_id res chain seq x y z
N LEU A 1 29.25 -29.49 43.05
CA LEU A 1 29.53 -28.17 42.44
C LEU A 1 29.47 -28.18 40.90
N PHE A 2 30.17 -29.10 40.23
CA PHE A 2 30.26 -29.16 38.76
C PHE A 2 28.90 -29.30 38.01
N LEU A 3 27.97 -30.12 38.50
CA LEU A 3 26.61 -30.23 37.93
C LEU A 3 25.79 -28.93 38.05
N GLY A 4 26.00 -28.16 39.12
CA GLY A 4 25.31 -26.88 39.33
C GLY A 4 25.83 -25.75 38.44
N ILE A 5 27.13 -25.78 38.10
CA ILE A 5 27.75 -24.85 37.16
C ILE A 5 27.30 -25.18 35.74
N ALA A 6 27.31 -26.45 35.34
CA ALA A 6 26.82 -26.90 34.03
C ALA A 6 25.34 -26.53 33.80
N GLY A 7 24.47 -26.71 34.81
CA GLY A 7 23.06 -26.31 34.72
C GLY A 7 22.84 -24.79 34.63
N LYS A 8 23.67 -23.99 35.31
CA LYS A 8 23.64 -22.52 35.18
C LYS A 8 24.15 -22.07 33.82
N VAL A 9 25.23 -22.65 33.31
CA VAL A 9 25.75 -22.36 31.97
C VAL A 9 24.74 -22.78 30.90
N ALA A 10 24.12 -23.96 31.01
CA ALA A 10 23.07 -24.39 30.09
C ALA A 10 21.86 -23.44 30.09
N ARG A 11 21.43 -22.96 31.26
CA ARG A 11 20.32 -21.98 31.39
C ARG A 11 20.69 -20.60 30.83
N VAL A 12 21.92 -20.15 31.05
CA VAL A 12 22.44 -18.91 30.45
C VAL A 12 22.51 -19.05 28.93
N MET A 13 23.04 -20.16 28.41
CA MET A 13 23.09 -20.46 26.98
C MET A 13 21.68 -20.53 26.37
N LEU A 14 20.72 -21.20 27.02
CA LEU A 14 19.31 -21.25 26.58
C LEU A 14 18.68 -19.85 26.51
N ASN A 15 18.98 -18.96 27.45
CA ASN A 15 18.51 -17.58 27.41
C ASN A 15 19.21 -16.75 26.31
N PHE A 16 20.46 -17.06 25.97
CA PHE A 16 21.18 -16.43 24.84
C PHE A 16 20.62 -16.84 23.47
N PHE A 17 20.05 -18.05 23.34
CA PHE A 17 19.48 -18.55 22.07
C PHE A 17 18.00 -18.19 21.88
N LYS A 18 17.32 -17.64 22.89
CA LYS A 18 15.94 -17.20 22.75
C LYS A 18 15.89 -16.01 21.78
N PRO A 19 15.09 -16.06 20.70
CA PRO A 19 14.95 -14.91 19.80
C PRO A 19 14.41 -13.72 20.58
N SER A 20 14.91 -12.52 20.25
CA SER A 20 14.36 -11.28 20.81
C SER A 20 12.91 -11.12 20.35
N LYS A 21 12.13 -10.26 21.03
CA LYS A 21 10.75 -9.95 20.63
C LYS A 21 10.68 -9.54 19.16
N GLU A 22 11.59 -8.67 18.74
CA GLU A 22 11.69 -8.16 17.37
C GLU A 22 12.03 -9.27 16.36
N GLN A 23 12.95 -10.18 16.71
CA GLN A 23 13.29 -11.31 15.86
C GLN A 23 12.11 -12.29 15.73
N GLN A 24 11.38 -12.55 16.82
CA GLN A 24 10.23 -13.44 16.81
C GLN A 24 9.12 -12.87 15.92
N GLN A 25 8.80 -11.58 16.07
CA GLN A 25 7.81 -10.89 15.24
C GLN A 25 8.13 -10.98 13.74
N VAL A 26 9.40 -10.80 13.36
CA VAL A 26 9.83 -10.97 11.97
C VAL A 26 9.74 -12.44 11.52
N ASN A 27 10.11 -13.40 12.38
CA ASN A 27 9.99 -14.82 12.04
C ASN A 27 8.54 -15.23 11.79
N ASP A 28 7.62 -14.79 12.64
CA ASP A 28 6.20 -15.10 12.51
C ASP A 28 5.63 -14.48 11.22
N ALA A 29 5.94 -13.21 10.94
CA ALA A 29 5.50 -12.50 9.74
C ALA A 29 6.09 -13.07 8.42
N THR A 30 7.17 -13.85 8.51
CA THR A 30 7.88 -14.40 7.34
C THR A 30 7.88 -15.91 7.32
N SER A 31 7.04 -16.57 8.14
CA SER A 31 7.01 -18.03 8.26
C SER A 31 6.67 -18.72 6.93
N SER A 32 7.31 -19.87 6.68
CA SER A 32 7.01 -20.74 5.53
C SER A 32 5.59 -21.32 5.57
N ASP A 33 5.00 -21.36 6.77
CA ASP A 33 3.67 -21.91 7.03
C ASP A 33 2.55 -20.95 6.61
N LEU A 34 2.89 -19.68 6.34
CA LEU A 34 1.94 -18.71 5.84
C LEU A 34 1.48 -19.09 4.42
N LEU A 35 0.16 -19.04 4.22
CA LEU A 35 -0.47 -19.26 2.93
C LEU A 35 -0.18 -18.11 1.95
N GLN A 36 -0.02 -16.89 2.46
CA GLN A 36 0.23 -15.65 1.71
C GLN A 36 0.96 -14.63 2.61
N GLU A 37 1.36 -13.48 2.06
CA GLU A 37 1.97 -12.41 2.87
C GLU A 37 1.03 -11.90 3.98
N ASP A 38 1.55 -11.78 5.21
CA ASP A 38 0.84 -11.18 6.33
C ASP A 38 1.06 -9.66 6.36
N TRP A 39 0.29 -8.96 5.53
CA TRP A 39 0.35 -7.49 5.44
C TRP A 39 0.00 -6.79 6.75
N ASN A 40 -0.85 -7.39 7.59
CA ASN A 40 -1.17 -6.84 8.91
C ASN A 40 0.07 -6.86 9.80
N ALA A 41 0.81 -7.96 9.81
CA ALA A 41 2.09 -8.05 10.52
C ALA A 41 3.13 -7.07 9.94
N TYR A 42 3.15 -6.86 8.62
CA TYR A 42 4.10 -5.93 7.98
C TYR A 42 3.85 -4.48 8.37
N ILE A 43 2.58 -4.09 8.48
CA ILE A 43 2.17 -2.76 8.95
C ILE A 43 2.56 -2.59 10.41
N ALA A 44 2.23 -3.55 11.27
CA ALA A 44 2.59 -3.50 12.68
C ALA A 44 4.12 -3.40 12.89
N ILE A 45 4.91 -4.15 12.12
CA ILE A 45 6.38 -4.04 12.14
C ILE A 45 6.85 -2.65 11.68
N SER A 46 6.21 -2.07 10.66
CA SER A 46 6.55 -0.72 10.17
C SER A 46 6.25 0.34 11.23
N ASP A 47 5.13 0.21 11.94
CA ASP A 47 4.76 1.10 13.05
C ASP A 47 5.74 0.95 14.24
N ASP A 48 6.14 -0.27 14.56
CA ASP A 48 7.14 -0.53 15.62
C ASP A 48 8.50 0.10 15.30
N ILE A 49 8.95 0.04 14.04
CA ILE A 49 10.17 0.72 13.57
C ILE A 49 10.07 2.22 13.81
N ARG A 50 8.89 2.81 13.56
CA ARG A 50 8.63 4.26 13.69
C ARG A 50 8.65 4.71 15.15
N ILE A 51 8.08 3.92 16.05
CA ILE A 51 7.90 4.26 17.47
C ILE A 51 9.17 3.97 18.29
N ALA A 52 9.90 2.90 17.98
CA ALA A 52 11.04 2.43 18.79
C ALA A 52 12.37 2.43 18.00
N PRO A 53 13.21 3.47 18.14
CA PRO A 53 14.44 3.63 17.35
C PRO A 53 15.45 2.48 17.49
N ASP A 54 15.58 1.93 18.69
CA ASP A 54 16.46 0.78 18.95
C ASP A 54 15.88 -0.55 18.45
N GLY A 55 14.55 -0.63 18.36
CA GLY A 55 13.83 -1.77 17.78
C GLY A 55 14.11 -1.90 16.29
N GLY A 56 14.12 -0.78 15.55
CA GLY A 56 14.35 -0.77 14.10
C GLY A 56 15.64 -1.45 13.65
N ARG A 57 16.75 -1.29 14.40
CA ARG A 57 18.02 -1.99 14.11
C ARG A 57 17.92 -3.50 14.29
N LYS A 58 17.22 -3.97 15.32
CA LYS A 58 17.04 -5.41 15.57
C LYS A 58 16.09 -6.02 14.54
N ILE A 59 15.02 -5.31 14.19
CA ILE A 59 14.08 -5.70 13.14
C ILE A 59 14.81 -5.81 11.80
N LEU A 60 15.59 -4.80 11.40
CA LEU A 60 16.36 -4.84 10.15
C LEU A 60 17.33 -6.03 10.12
N ARG A 61 18.05 -6.29 11.23
CA ARG A 61 18.93 -7.48 11.32
C ARG A 61 18.15 -8.79 11.15
N ALA A 62 17.00 -8.92 11.79
CA ALA A 62 16.13 -10.08 11.65
C ALA A 62 15.64 -10.27 10.20
N ILE A 63 15.21 -9.19 9.56
CA ILE A 63 14.77 -9.20 8.15
C ILE A 63 15.92 -9.62 7.23
N LEU A 64 17.11 -9.02 7.36
CA LEU A 64 18.26 -9.33 6.51
C LEU A 64 18.79 -10.75 6.70
N LYS A 65 18.64 -11.31 7.90
CA LYS A 65 18.91 -12.72 8.17
C LYS A 65 17.93 -13.60 7.40
N ASN A 66 16.64 -13.30 7.45
CA ASN A 66 15.61 -14.10 6.80
C ASN A 66 15.60 -13.93 5.26
N CYS A 67 16.03 -12.77 4.71
CA CYS A 67 16.25 -12.60 3.27
C CYS A 67 17.30 -13.57 2.69
N GLN A 68 18.22 -14.06 3.52
CA GLN A 68 19.27 -15.01 3.13
C GLN A 68 18.88 -16.46 3.45
N HIS A 69 17.65 -16.71 3.89
CA HIS A 69 17.19 -18.04 4.26
C HIS A 69 17.18 -18.98 3.05
N LYS A 70 17.34 -20.29 3.29
CA LYS A 70 17.36 -21.28 2.21
C LYS A 70 15.97 -21.55 1.64
N ASP A 71 14.96 -21.41 2.48
CA ASP A 71 13.55 -21.50 2.11
C ASP A 71 13.14 -20.25 1.32
N GLU A 72 12.60 -20.48 0.13
CA GLU A 72 12.20 -19.44 -0.80
C GLU A 72 11.07 -18.56 -0.23
N LYS A 73 10.07 -19.15 0.45
CA LYS A 73 8.97 -18.36 1.02
C LYS A 73 9.49 -17.41 2.07
N ILE A 74 10.31 -17.90 3.00
CA ILE A 74 10.89 -17.07 4.07
C ILE A 74 11.69 -15.92 3.46
N SER A 75 12.56 -16.20 2.48
CA SER A 75 13.35 -15.17 1.81
C SER A 75 12.50 -14.17 1.03
N CYS A 76 11.50 -14.63 0.26
CA CYS A 76 10.61 -13.78 -0.52
C CYS A 76 9.71 -12.90 0.35
N TYR A 77 9.12 -13.44 1.42
CA TYR A 77 8.33 -12.68 2.40
C TYR A 77 9.19 -11.65 3.11
N SER A 78 10.43 -12.01 3.49
CA SER A 78 11.36 -11.07 4.12
C SER A 78 11.77 -9.92 3.19
N LEU A 79 12.01 -10.19 1.91
CA LEU A 79 12.27 -9.15 0.91
C LEU A 79 11.05 -8.24 0.74
N THR A 80 9.84 -8.80 0.77
CA THR A 80 8.59 -8.04 0.65
C THR A 80 8.36 -7.12 1.84
N LEU A 81 8.55 -7.65 3.06
CA LEU A 81 8.53 -6.90 4.30
C LEU A 81 9.56 -5.77 4.29
N LEU A 82 10.81 -6.05 3.91
CA LEU A 82 11.86 -5.04 3.80
C LEU A 82 11.46 -3.90 2.85
N GLY A 83 10.95 -4.26 1.67
CA GLY A 83 10.47 -3.29 0.68
C GLY A 83 9.30 -2.45 1.21
N SER A 84 8.39 -3.06 1.97
CA SER A 84 7.26 -2.39 2.61
C SER A 84 7.73 -1.37 3.65
N CYS A 85 8.60 -1.76 4.56
CA CYS A 85 9.12 -0.85 5.60
C CYS A 85 9.82 0.37 4.98
N VAL A 86 10.57 0.20 3.88
CA VAL A 86 11.22 1.33 3.20
C VAL A 86 10.24 2.20 2.41
N SER A 87 9.13 1.64 1.91
CA SER A 87 8.14 2.37 1.09
C SER A 87 7.07 3.11 1.91
N ASN A 88 6.83 2.70 3.16
CA ASN A 88 5.78 3.25 4.03
C ASN A 88 6.24 4.43 4.92
N ASP A 89 7.52 4.76 4.89
CA ASP A 89 8.08 5.86 5.65
C ASP A 89 8.22 7.11 4.77
N ASP A 90 7.61 8.20 5.22
CA ASP A 90 8.05 9.55 4.86
C ASP A 90 9.57 9.61 5.11
N ILE A 91 10.34 10.21 4.19
CA ILE A 91 11.82 10.22 4.24
C ILE A 91 12.32 10.42 5.67
N GLY A 92 13.02 9.42 6.23
CA GLY A 92 13.25 9.35 7.67
C GLY A 92 14.29 8.34 8.14
N ARG A 93 14.30 8.09 9.45
CA ARG A 93 15.37 7.35 10.17
C ARG A 93 15.59 5.90 9.72
N PHE A 94 14.56 5.23 9.22
CA PHE A 94 14.72 3.87 8.73
C PHE A 94 15.50 3.81 7.42
N HIS A 95 15.38 4.84 6.57
CA HIS A 95 16.20 4.95 5.35
C HIS A 95 17.69 5.05 5.69
N ASP A 96 18.07 5.76 6.76
CA ASP A 96 19.46 5.82 7.24
C ASP A 96 20.00 4.43 7.65
N LEU A 97 19.17 3.61 8.29
CA LEU A 97 19.54 2.25 8.70
C LEU A 97 19.72 1.32 7.48
N VAL A 98 18.84 1.45 6.49
CA VAL A 98 18.83 0.63 5.28
C VAL A 98 19.90 1.06 4.27
N ALA A 99 20.22 2.35 4.20
CA ALA A 99 21.20 2.92 3.28
C ALA A 99 22.65 2.66 3.72
N THR A 100 22.96 1.40 4.03
CA THR A 100 24.26 0.94 4.52
C THR A 100 24.86 -0.13 3.61
N GLN A 101 26.20 -0.16 3.54
CA GLN A 101 26.93 -1.14 2.71
C GLN A 101 26.60 -2.58 3.10
N ASP A 102 26.34 -2.86 4.37
CA ASP A 102 25.97 -4.19 4.88
C ASP A 102 24.60 -4.63 4.36
N THR A 103 23.63 -3.73 4.36
CA THR A 103 22.28 -4.00 3.83
C THR A 103 22.32 -4.25 2.33
N LEU A 104 22.97 -3.36 1.57
CA LEU A 104 23.06 -3.48 0.12
C LEU A 104 23.89 -4.69 -0.32
N SER A 105 24.98 -5.00 0.38
CA SER A 105 25.78 -6.20 0.10
C SER A 105 25.01 -7.50 0.38
N THR A 106 24.17 -7.50 1.41
CA THR A 106 23.25 -8.63 1.70
C THR A 106 22.28 -8.84 0.54
N LEU A 107 21.64 -7.78 0.04
CA LEU A 107 20.74 -7.88 -1.11
C LEU A 107 21.49 -8.33 -2.38
N VAL A 108 22.66 -7.77 -2.66
CA VAL A 108 23.52 -8.21 -3.78
C VAL A 108 23.86 -9.70 -3.68
N LYS A 109 24.13 -10.19 -2.47
CA LYS A 109 24.40 -11.61 -2.22
C LYS A 109 23.18 -12.47 -2.51
N VAL A 110 21.99 -12.06 -2.06
CA VAL A 110 20.72 -12.76 -2.37
C VAL A 110 20.48 -12.78 -3.88
N ALA A 111 20.55 -11.63 -4.54
CA ALA A 111 20.40 -11.48 -5.99
C ALA A 111 21.34 -12.39 -6.81
N ARG A 112 22.56 -12.64 -6.33
CA ARG A 112 23.56 -13.46 -7.05
C ARG A 112 23.52 -14.94 -6.70
N ARG A 113 23.25 -15.29 -5.44
CA ARG A 113 23.53 -16.63 -4.89
C ARG A 113 22.29 -17.41 -4.44
N HIS A 114 21.13 -16.80 -4.32
CA HIS A 114 19.93 -17.53 -3.89
C HIS A 114 19.52 -18.57 -4.95
N LYS A 115 19.00 -19.73 -4.50
CA LYS A 115 18.65 -20.85 -5.40
C LYS A 115 17.42 -20.56 -6.25
N SER A 116 16.39 -19.94 -5.66
CA SER A 116 15.19 -19.55 -6.41
C SER A 116 15.48 -18.34 -7.33
N PRO A 117 15.19 -18.44 -8.63
CA PRO A 117 15.19 -17.32 -9.55
C PRO A 117 14.27 -16.18 -9.12
N ALA A 118 13.06 -16.48 -8.63
CA ALA A 118 12.09 -15.48 -8.20
C ALA A 118 12.61 -14.65 -7.02
N THR A 119 13.27 -15.27 -6.04
CA THR A 119 13.91 -14.54 -4.94
C THR A 119 15.05 -13.65 -5.42
N ARG A 120 15.85 -14.12 -6.39
CA ARG A 120 16.93 -13.31 -6.98
C ARG A 120 16.37 -12.07 -7.70
N GLU A 121 15.33 -12.27 -8.50
CA GLU A 121 14.63 -11.20 -9.22
C GLU A 121 13.99 -10.20 -8.26
N LYS A 122 13.33 -10.66 -7.20
CA LYS A 122 12.73 -9.77 -6.18
C LYS A 122 13.79 -8.92 -5.47
N SER A 123 14.96 -9.50 -5.20
CA SER A 123 16.10 -8.75 -4.64
C SER A 123 16.65 -7.70 -5.61
N LEU A 124 16.82 -8.04 -6.90
CA LEU A 124 17.22 -7.09 -7.94
C LEU A 124 16.20 -5.98 -8.13
N TYR A 125 14.91 -6.32 -8.10
CA TYR A 125 13.81 -5.36 -8.17
C TYR A 125 13.90 -4.32 -7.05
N LEU A 126 14.13 -4.73 -5.79
CA LEU A 126 14.29 -3.78 -4.68
C LEU A 126 15.50 -2.85 -4.87
N ILE A 127 16.65 -3.40 -5.29
CA ILE A 127 17.86 -2.59 -5.53
C ILE A 127 17.59 -1.53 -6.60
N ARG A 128 16.92 -1.90 -7.69
CA ARG A 128 16.52 -0.96 -8.75
C ARG A 128 15.50 0.05 -8.25
N LYS A 129 14.42 -0.41 -7.62
CA LYS A 129 13.33 0.43 -7.09
C LYS A 129 13.88 1.53 -6.19
N TRP A 130 14.78 1.19 -5.26
CA TRP A 130 15.38 2.19 -4.37
C TRP A 130 16.39 3.10 -5.09
N ALA A 131 17.16 2.59 -6.05
CA ALA A 131 18.03 3.44 -6.85
C ALA A 131 17.24 4.50 -7.64
N GLU A 132 16.07 4.15 -8.17
CA GLU A 132 15.17 5.06 -8.88
C GLU A 132 14.48 6.03 -7.92
N ALA A 133 13.89 5.53 -6.82
CA ALA A 133 13.16 6.33 -5.83
C ALA A 133 14.04 7.38 -5.13
N PHE A 134 15.31 7.05 -4.86
CA PHE A 134 16.26 7.96 -4.20
C PHE A 134 17.24 8.62 -5.18
N SER A 135 16.99 8.57 -6.49
CA SER A 135 17.91 9.08 -7.52
C SER A 135 18.20 10.59 -7.41
N SER A 136 17.21 11.38 -6.99
CA SER A 136 17.32 12.82 -6.74
C SER A 136 17.78 13.16 -5.31
N ASN A 137 17.79 12.18 -4.40
CA ASN A 137 18.14 12.38 -3.01
C ASN A 137 19.65 12.16 -2.77
N ARG A 138 20.37 13.25 -2.49
CA ARG A 138 21.82 13.21 -2.24
C ARG A 138 22.21 12.54 -0.92
N ALA A 139 21.27 12.31 0.01
CA ALA A 139 21.56 11.67 1.29
C ALA A 139 21.86 10.16 1.15
N TYR A 140 21.33 9.50 0.11
CA TYR A 140 21.42 8.04 -0.05
C TYR A 140 22.05 7.60 -1.39
N PRO A 141 23.27 8.07 -1.72
CA PRO A 141 23.92 7.76 -3.00
C PRO A 141 24.26 6.26 -3.15
N ILE A 142 24.25 5.51 -2.04
CA ILE A 142 24.58 4.09 -2.01
C ILE A 142 23.60 3.23 -2.80
N PHE A 143 22.31 3.59 -2.85
CA PHE A 143 21.32 2.87 -3.65
C PHE A 143 21.67 2.94 -5.14
N ALA A 144 21.82 4.17 -5.66
CA ALA A 144 22.14 4.39 -7.05
C ALA A 144 23.53 3.86 -7.43
N SER A 145 24.53 3.99 -6.56
CA SER A 145 25.87 3.44 -6.83
C SER A 145 25.89 1.91 -6.86
N THR A 146 25.15 1.23 -5.98
CA THR A 146 25.02 -0.24 -5.97
C THR A 146 24.34 -0.74 -7.23
N TYR A 147 23.23 -0.11 -7.62
CA TYR A 147 22.53 -0.44 -8.86
C TYR A 147 23.44 -0.31 -10.10
N ARG A 148 24.12 0.84 -10.26
CA ARG A 148 25.05 1.04 -11.40
C ARG A 148 26.21 0.05 -11.41
N LYS A 149 26.73 -0.36 -10.24
CA LYS A 149 27.77 -1.39 -10.14
C LYS A 149 27.28 -2.75 -10.66
N LEU A 150 26.04 -3.13 -10.35
CA LEU A 150 25.44 -4.37 -10.86
C LEU A 150 25.17 -4.32 -12.36
N VAL A 151 24.67 -3.19 -12.88
CA VAL A 151 24.47 -2.99 -14.32
C VAL A 151 25.80 -3.12 -15.08
N ARG A 152 26.86 -2.47 -14.59
CA ARG A 152 28.22 -2.59 -15.18
C ARG A 152 28.79 -4.00 -15.10
N ALA A 153 28.35 -4.80 -14.12
CA ALA A 153 28.71 -6.21 -14.00
C ALA A 153 27.85 -7.14 -14.89
N GLY A 154 26.97 -6.58 -15.73
CA GLY A 154 26.12 -7.35 -16.64
C GLY A 154 24.87 -7.97 -16.00
N CYS A 155 24.51 -7.58 -14.78
CA CYS A 155 23.28 -8.07 -14.15
C CYS A 155 22.05 -7.53 -14.87
N LYS A 156 21.17 -8.42 -15.35
CA LYS A 156 19.87 -8.06 -15.92
C LYS A 156 18.87 -7.81 -14.78
N PHE A 157 18.21 -6.66 -14.82
CA PHE A 157 17.16 -6.32 -13.87
C PHE A 157 15.79 -6.63 -14.48
N PRO A 158 14.81 -7.08 -13.67
CA PRO A 158 13.45 -7.26 -14.15
C PRO A 158 12.89 -5.92 -14.65
N ALA A 159 11.99 -5.99 -15.64
CA ALA A 159 11.22 -4.83 -16.08
C ALA A 159 10.40 -4.32 -14.91
N THR A 160 10.33 -3.01 -14.74
CA THR A 160 9.34 -2.39 -13.87
C THR A 160 7.99 -2.41 -14.60
N ASP A 161 6.87 -2.49 -13.87
CA ASP A 161 5.49 -2.46 -14.40
C ASP A 161 5.13 -1.19 -15.21
N ASN A 162 6.10 -0.31 -15.48
CA ASN A 162 5.98 0.90 -16.27
C ASN A 162 6.64 0.79 -17.66
N ALA A 163 6.91 -0.42 -18.16
CA ALA A 163 7.20 -0.59 -19.58
C ALA A 163 5.87 -0.53 -20.35
N PRO A 164 5.67 0.40 -21.30
CA PRO A 164 4.51 0.34 -22.16
C PRO A 164 4.53 -1.03 -22.85
N VAL A 165 3.43 -1.78 -22.69
CA VAL A 165 3.19 -3.02 -23.42
C VAL A 165 3.10 -2.64 -24.90
N LEU A 166 4.24 -2.67 -25.58
CA LEU A 166 4.28 -2.74 -27.03
C LEU A 166 3.90 -4.18 -27.38
N THR A 167 2.65 -4.33 -27.78
CA THR A 167 2.13 -5.48 -28.51
C THR A 167 3.10 -5.88 -29.63
N PRO A 168 3.36 -7.19 -29.85
CA PRO A 168 4.26 -7.64 -30.89
C PRO A 168 3.50 -7.73 -32.22
N ALA A 169 3.89 -6.94 -33.22
CA ALA A 169 3.87 -7.37 -34.63
C ALA A 169 4.61 -6.40 -35.55
N ALA A 170 5.27 -7.01 -36.53
CA ALA A 170 5.82 -6.47 -37.78
C ALA A 170 7.26 -5.91 -37.79
N THR A 171 8.12 -6.78 -38.31
CA THR A 171 9.41 -6.63 -38.97
C THR A 171 9.60 -5.32 -39.77
N SER A 172 10.73 -4.64 -39.58
CA SER A 172 11.73 -4.33 -40.64
C SER A 172 12.83 -3.39 -40.15
N ASN A 173 14.02 -3.61 -40.70
CA ASN A 173 15.30 -2.95 -40.43
C ASN A 173 15.28 -1.43 -40.64
N THR A 174 16.15 -0.65 -39.96
CA THR A 174 17.33 0.06 -40.52
C THR A 174 18.04 0.93 -39.44
N ASN A 175 19.37 0.98 -39.59
CA ASN A 175 20.50 1.65 -38.90
C ASN A 175 20.37 3.03 -38.17
N PRO A 176 21.44 3.45 -37.42
CA PRO A 176 21.39 4.41 -36.33
C PRO A 176 21.86 5.84 -36.69
N ASN A 177 21.15 6.86 -36.21
CA ASN A 177 21.63 8.15 -35.69
C ASN A 177 20.50 9.19 -35.74
N ALA A 178 20.12 9.74 -34.59
CA ALA A 178 19.75 11.14 -34.44
C ALA A 178 19.59 11.44 -32.95
N ALA A 179 20.51 12.26 -32.43
CA ALA A 179 20.35 12.93 -31.16
C ALA A 179 19.36 14.10 -31.32
N GLN A 180 18.68 14.38 -30.20
CA GLN A 180 18.31 15.70 -29.65
C GLN A 180 16.82 15.93 -29.38
N ASP A 181 16.62 16.28 -28.11
CA ASP A 181 15.68 17.26 -27.56
C ASP A 181 14.20 17.12 -27.86
N VAL A 182 13.48 16.60 -26.87
CA VAL A 182 12.32 17.31 -26.32
C VAL A 182 12.39 17.27 -24.80
N ASN A 183 12.71 18.42 -24.23
CA ASN A 183 12.60 18.74 -22.82
C ASN A 183 11.10 18.90 -22.50
N THR A 184 10.49 17.92 -21.85
CA THR A 184 9.19 18.11 -21.17
C THR A 184 9.42 17.86 -19.70
N GLU A 185 9.54 18.95 -18.94
CA GLU A 185 9.44 18.98 -17.49
C GLU A 185 8.02 18.58 -17.06
N GLU A 186 7.70 17.30 -17.14
CA GLU A 186 6.53 16.75 -16.48
C GLU A 186 6.93 16.49 -15.02
N LYS A 187 6.36 17.28 -14.09
CA LYS A 187 6.42 17.02 -12.65
C LYS A 187 5.99 15.56 -12.40
N LYS A 188 6.95 14.67 -12.18
CA LYS A 188 6.71 13.28 -11.82
C LYS A 188 6.26 13.23 -10.36
N ASP A 189 4.96 13.19 -10.15
CA ASP A 189 4.38 12.83 -8.86
C ASP A 189 4.90 11.44 -8.43
N PRO A 190 5.45 11.27 -7.21
CA PRO A 190 6.14 10.03 -6.82
C PRO A 190 5.25 8.80 -6.61
N TYR A 191 3.92 8.93 -6.78
CA TYR A 191 2.94 7.92 -6.36
C TYR A 191 2.17 7.26 -7.51
N ARG A 192 2.64 7.37 -8.76
CA ARG A 192 1.97 6.76 -9.93
C ARG A 192 2.34 5.28 -10.10
N ASN A 193 1.96 4.43 -9.14
CA ASN A 193 1.88 2.99 -9.40
C ASN A 193 0.70 2.36 -8.63
N SER A 194 -0.50 2.63 -9.15
CA SER A 194 -1.84 2.20 -8.66
C SER A 194 -2.00 0.67 -8.55
N ASN A 195 -1.08 -0.11 -9.13
CA ASN A 195 -1.11 -1.57 -9.16
C ASN A 195 -0.13 -2.24 -8.19
N THR A 196 0.60 -1.49 -7.36
CA THR A 196 1.45 -2.12 -6.34
C THR A 196 0.59 -2.80 -5.26
N PRO A 197 0.93 -4.02 -4.81
CA PRO A 197 0.17 -4.72 -3.77
C PRO A 197 -0.02 -3.90 -2.48
N GLN A 198 0.96 -3.06 -2.12
CA GLN A 198 0.89 -2.14 -0.98
C GLN A 198 -0.19 -1.07 -1.18
N TYR A 199 -0.22 -0.43 -2.37
CA TYR A 199 -1.24 0.56 -2.70
C TYR A 199 -2.62 -0.09 -2.73
N ILE A 200 -2.74 -1.28 -3.34
CA ILE A 200 -3.98 -2.04 -3.40
C ILE A 200 -4.48 -2.38 -1.99
N PHE A 201 -3.62 -2.87 -1.11
CA PHE A 201 -3.98 -3.20 0.26
C PHE A 201 -4.42 -1.96 1.05
N LYS A 202 -3.60 -0.89 1.00
CA LYS A 202 -3.93 0.38 1.66
C LYS A 202 -5.26 0.94 1.15
N LEU A 203 -5.47 0.92 -0.16
CA LEU A 203 -6.70 1.40 -0.75
C LEU A 203 -7.90 0.52 -0.36
N LYS A 204 -7.75 -0.80 -0.28
CA LYS A 204 -8.81 -1.70 0.23
C LYS A 204 -9.15 -1.38 1.70
N THR A 205 -8.15 -1.07 2.53
CA THR A 205 -8.37 -0.61 3.91
C THR A 205 -9.06 0.74 3.96
N ASP A 206 -8.62 1.72 3.16
CA ASP A 206 -9.22 3.04 3.08
C ASP A 206 -10.67 2.98 2.57
N LEU A 207 -10.97 2.14 1.58
CA LEU A 207 -12.32 1.87 1.09
C LEU A 207 -13.19 1.17 2.16
N THR A 208 -12.60 0.30 2.97
CA THR A 208 -13.29 -0.34 4.11
C THR A 208 -13.63 0.69 5.20
N ALA A 209 -12.70 1.61 5.51
CA ALA A 209 -12.95 2.72 6.42
C ALA A 209 -13.99 3.70 5.88
N LEU A 210 -14.00 3.95 4.56
CA LEU A 210 -15.03 4.77 3.95
C LEU A 210 -16.42 4.11 4.03
N TYR A 211 -16.45 2.80 3.84
CA TYR A 211 -17.67 2.03 4.01
C TYR A 211 -18.23 2.12 5.45
N THR A 212 -17.37 2.02 6.47
CA THR A 212 -17.82 2.18 7.87
C THR A 212 -18.30 3.60 8.13
N PHE A 213 -17.62 4.61 7.57
CA PHE A 213 -18.05 6.01 7.63
C PHE A 213 -19.46 6.23 7.04
N ILE A 214 -19.76 5.65 5.86
CA ILE A 214 -21.08 5.75 5.24
C ILE A 214 -22.15 5.09 6.13
N ASN A 215 -21.86 3.92 6.71
CA ASN A 215 -22.80 3.26 7.62
C ASN A 215 -23.06 4.10 8.88
N THR A 216 -22.03 4.67 9.50
CA THR A 216 -22.21 5.60 10.63
C THR A 216 -23.07 6.80 10.23
N CYS A 217 -22.87 7.35 9.03
CA CYS A 217 -23.72 8.42 8.52
C CYS A 217 -25.19 7.96 8.42
N ARG A 218 -25.44 6.79 7.84
CA ARG A 218 -26.80 6.23 7.71
C ARG A 218 -27.44 5.93 9.07
N GLU A 219 -26.68 5.43 10.02
CA GLU A 219 -27.14 5.19 11.39
C GLU A 219 -27.54 6.49 12.09
N MET A 220 -26.81 7.59 11.88
CA MET A 220 -27.19 8.90 12.41
C MET A 220 -28.41 9.50 11.70
N LEU A 221 -28.56 9.24 10.39
CA LEU A 221 -29.69 9.72 9.59
C LEU A 221 -30.99 8.97 9.87
N THR A 222 -30.90 7.71 10.26
CA THR A 222 -32.06 6.85 10.53
C THR A 222 -32.99 7.42 11.61
N PRO A 223 -32.54 7.70 12.86
CA PRO A 223 -33.41 8.27 13.88
C PRO A 223 -33.91 9.66 13.47
N MET A 224 -33.08 10.49 12.83
CA MET A 224 -33.50 11.81 12.33
C MET A 224 -34.64 11.70 11.30
N ALA A 225 -34.60 10.71 10.41
CA ALA A 225 -35.67 10.46 9.44
C ALA A 225 -36.98 10.01 10.11
N PHE A 226 -36.89 9.20 11.17
CA PHE A 226 -38.06 8.68 11.90
C PHE A 226 -38.67 9.67 12.90
N GLU A 227 -37.85 10.43 13.63
CA GLU A 227 -38.28 11.38 14.66
C GLU A 227 -38.94 12.62 14.06
N HIS A 228 -38.48 13.06 12.89
CA HIS A 228 -38.92 14.31 12.30
C HIS A 228 -40.04 14.16 11.24
N LYS A 229 -40.47 12.94 10.88
CA LYS A 229 -41.66 12.63 10.04
C LYS A 229 -42.01 13.69 8.98
N GLY A 230 -41.05 14.04 8.12
CA GLY A 230 -41.27 14.99 7.02
C GLY A 230 -41.31 16.49 7.39
N LYS A 231 -40.90 16.85 8.61
CA LYS A 231 -40.64 18.26 8.96
C LYS A 231 -39.32 18.71 8.34
N LYS A 232 -39.32 19.90 7.74
CA LYS A 232 -38.09 20.54 7.23
C LYS A 232 -37.09 20.72 8.37
N MET A 233 -35.83 20.41 8.09
CA MET A 233 -34.70 20.49 9.04
C MET A 233 -33.58 21.40 8.52
N GLU A 234 -33.97 22.43 7.78
CA GLU A 234 -33.05 23.45 7.26
C GLU A 234 -32.22 24.06 8.40
N GLY A 235 -30.90 24.07 8.27
CA GLY A 235 -29.99 24.57 9.29
C GLY A 235 -29.67 23.61 10.45
N ASN A 236 -30.07 22.33 10.37
CA ASN A 236 -29.69 21.34 11.40
C ASN A 236 -28.16 21.14 11.44
N ALA A 237 -27.56 21.37 12.62
CA ALA A 237 -26.12 21.33 12.81
C ALA A 237 -25.49 19.95 12.55
N VAL A 238 -26.21 18.86 12.83
CA VAL A 238 -25.74 17.49 12.62
C VAL A 238 -25.73 17.15 11.14
N LEU A 239 -26.82 17.47 10.41
CA LEU A 239 -26.87 17.30 8.95
C LEU A 239 -25.78 18.11 8.26
N ASN A 240 -25.62 19.39 8.61
CA ASN A 240 -24.60 20.27 8.03
C ASN A 240 -23.17 19.77 8.30
N ARG A 241 -22.92 19.24 9.51
CA ARG A 241 -21.60 18.69 9.87
C ARG A 241 -21.25 17.43 9.08
N MET A 242 -22.25 16.64 8.68
CA MET A 242 -22.07 15.43 7.88
C MET A 242 -21.98 15.71 6.37
N TYR A 243 -22.61 16.80 5.90
CA TYR A 243 -22.72 17.11 4.47
C TYR A 243 -21.36 17.38 3.82
N ARG A 244 -20.52 18.22 4.45
CA ARG A 244 -19.19 18.56 3.92
C ARG A 244 -18.29 17.33 3.74
N PRO A 245 -18.07 16.48 4.77
CA PRO A 245 -17.23 15.29 4.62
C PRO A 245 -17.71 14.33 3.52
N LEU A 246 -19.03 14.19 3.32
CA LEU A 246 -19.58 13.35 2.25
C LEU A 246 -19.34 13.95 0.86
N LEU A 247 -19.46 15.26 0.68
CA LEU A 247 -19.14 15.94 -0.59
C LEU A 247 -17.65 15.86 -0.95
N GLU A 248 -16.78 16.06 0.05
CA GLU A 248 -15.33 15.92 -0.12
C GLU A 248 -14.96 14.48 -0.49
N THR A 249 -15.59 13.51 0.18
CA THR A 249 -15.45 12.08 -0.13
C THR A 249 -15.88 11.79 -1.56
N GLN A 250 -17.06 12.27 -2.00
CA GLN A 250 -17.55 12.07 -3.37
C GLN A 250 -16.58 12.62 -4.41
N SER A 251 -16.02 13.81 -4.16
CA SER A 251 -15.04 14.44 -5.04
C SER A 251 -13.75 13.62 -5.13
N ARG A 252 -13.25 13.12 -3.99
CA ARG A 252 -12.06 12.25 -3.92
C ARG A 252 -12.29 10.91 -4.59
N MET A 253 -13.49 10.32 -4.45
CA MET A 253 -13.85 9.07 -5.11
C MET A 253 -13.84 9.22 -6.64
N ASN A 254 -14.37 10.32 -7.16
CA ASN A 254 -14.32 10.58 -8.61
C ASN A 254 -12.87 10.70 -9.12
N GLN A 255 -12.00 11.41 -8.40
CA GLN A 255 -10.58 11.49 -8.75
C GLN A 255 -9.88 10.13 -8.68
N LEU A 256 -10.16 9.35 -7.63
CA LEU A 256 -9.61 8.01 -7.45
C LEU A 256 -10.01 7.10 -8.62
N ILE A 257 -11.30 7.05 -8.97
CA ILE A 257 -11.82 6.20 -10.07
C ILE A 257 -11.11 6.50 -11.40
N ILE A 258 -10.82 7.77 -11.69
CA ILE A 258 -10.11 8.18 -12.92
C ILE A 258 -8.64 7.72 -12.91
N SER A 259 -8.03 7.62 -11.73
CA SER A 259 -6.61 7.27 -11.54
C SER A 259 -6.32 5.77 -11.42
N LEU A 260 -7.35 4.93 -11.33
CA LEU A 260 -7.22 3.50 -11.06
C LEU A 260 -7.11 2.68 -12.36
N ASP A 261 -6.10 1.81 -12.41
CA ASP A 261 -5.92 0.85 -13.52
C ASP A 261 -6.43 -0.56 -13.15
N ASN A 262 -6.63 -0.86 -11.87
CA ASN A 262 -7.10 -2.15 -11.38
C ASN A 262 -8.63 -2.27 -11.46
N GLU A 263 -9.13 -3.15 -12.34
CA GLU A 263 -10.58 -3.32 -12.59
C GLU A 263 -11.40 -3.69 -11.34
N GLU A 264 -10.85 -4.52 -10.44
CA GLU A 264 -11.54 -4.90 -9.19
C GLU A 264 -11.73 -3.67 -8.29
N LEU A 265 -10.68 -2.85 -8.15
CA LEU A 265 -10.72 -1.63 -7.35
C LEU A 265 -11.62 -0.56 -7.97
N VAL A 266 -11.65 -0.47 -9.31
CA VAL A 266 -12.57 0.43 -10.02
C VAL A 266 -14.03 0.04 -9.74
N ASP A 267 -14.38 -1.25 -9.79
CA ASP A 267 -15.74 -1.73 -9.52
C ASP A 267 -16.18 -1.42 -8.07
N ILE A 268 -15.31 -1.72 -7.10
CA ILE A 268 -15.57 -1.41 -5.68
C ILE A 268 -15.72 0.10 -5.48
N SER A 269 -14.83 0.90 -6.07
CA SER A 269 -14.84 2.35 -5.92
C SER A 269 -16.10 2.98 -6.54
N LEU A 270 -16.54 2.50 -7.71
CA LEU A 270 -17.77 2.96 -8.35
C LEU A 270 -19.00 2.69 -7.49
N ARG A 271 -19.14 1.47 -6.96
CA ARG A 271 -20.24 1.11 -6.05
C ARG A 271 -20.25 2.00 -4.83
N LEU A 272 -19.10 2.18 -4.19
CA LEU A 272 -19.02 2.97 -2.97
C LEU A 272 -19.31 4.45 -3.24
N ASN A 273 -18.91 4.98 -4.39
CA ASN A 273 -19.25 6.33 -4.83
C ASN A 273 -20.77 6.51 -5.05
N GLU A 274 -21.45 5.50 -5.59
CA GLU A 274 -22.91 5.49 -5.68
C GLU A 274 -23.55 5.53 -4.28
N GLU A 275 -23.02 4.76 -3.32
CA GLU A 275 -23.56 4.76 -1.95
C GLU A 275 -23.35 6.11 -1.22
N VAL A 276 -22.23 6.80 -1.47
CA VAL A 276 -22.01 8.18 -1.01
C VAL A 276 -23.06 9.10 -1.61
N HIS A 277 -23.31 9.00 -2.92
CA HIS A 277 -24.30 9.82 -3.62
C HIS A 277 -25.72 9.58 -3.08
N LEU A 278 -26.13 8.32 -2.92
CA LEU A 278 -27.44 7.97 -2.35
C LEU A 278 -27.61 8.50 -0.92
N THR A 279 -26.53 8.49 -0.13
CA THR A 279 -26.56 9.03 1.24
C THR A 279 -26.73 10.55 1.24
N LEU A 280 -26.02 11.27 0.37
CA LEU A 280 -26.20 12.73 0.17
C LEU A 280 -27.61 13.09 -0.29
N GLU A 281 -28.18 12.30 -1.20
CA GLU A 281 -29.54 12.50 -1.69
C GLU A 281 -30.58 12.25 -0.58
N TRP A 282 -30.34 11.24 0.27
CA TRP A 282 -31.18 10.98 1.43
C TRP A 282 -31.10 12.12 2.46
N MET A 283 -29.91 12.64 2.75
CA MET A 283 -29.72 13.81 3.61
C MET A 283 -30.49 15.02 3.11
N THR A 284 -30.38 15.32 1.81
CA THR A 284 -31.08 16.45 1.17
C THR A 284 -32.60 16.26 1.24
N SER A 285 -33.08 15.02 1.11
CA SER A 285 -34.51 14.69 1.26
C SER A 285 -34.98 14.91 2.69
N ILE A 286 -34.19 14.48 3.68
CA ILE A 286 -34.47 14.68 5.11
C ILE A 286 -34.52 16.18 5.45
N GLU A 287 -33.55 16.97 4.96
CA GLU A 287 -33.52 18.42 5.14
C GLU A 287 -34.77 19.11 4.58
N GLN A 288 -35.23 18.67 3.40
CA GLN A 288 -36.43 19.17 2.74
C GLN A 288 -37.75 18.66 3.35
N GLY A 289 -37.69 17.78 4.36
CA GLY A 289 -38.89 17.17 4.95
C GLY A 289 -39.57 16.16 4.03
N LYS A 290 -38.85 15.57 3.07
CA LYS A 290 -39.38 14.52 2.19
C LYS A 290 -39.23 13.16 2.87
N GLU A 291 -40.33 12.41 2.96
CA GLU A 291 -40.27 11.03 3.45
C GLU A 291 -39.53 10.14 2.44
N ARG A 292 -38.41 9.55 2.88
CA ARG A 292 -37.69 8.50 2.17
C ARG A 292 -37.59 7.27 3.05
N LYS A 293 -37.68 6.09 2.43
CA LYS A 293 -37.34 4.84 3.10
C LYS A 293 -35.89 4.88 3.56
N ALA A 294 -35.63 4.37 4.76
CA ALA A 294 -34.27 4.28 5.28
C ALA A 294 -33.39 3.48 4.31
N LEU A 295 -32.18 4.00 4.06
CA LEU A 295 -31.21 3.25 3.27
C LEU A 295 -30.74 2.03 4.07
N PRO A 296 -30.60 0.86 3.43
CA PRO A 296 -30.10 -0.32 4.11
C PRO A 296 -28.67 -0.09 4.58
N VAL A 297 -28.32 -0.75 5.68
CA VAL A 297 -26.92 -0.91 6.09
C VAL A 297 -26.21 -1.62 4.95
N LEU A 298 -25.08 -1.06 4.53
CA LEU A 298 -24.32 -1.67 3.46
C LEU A 298 -23.87 -3.07 3.91
N SER A 299 -23.55 -3.94 2.95
CA SER A 299 -22.76 -5.16 3.20
C SER A 299 -21.43 -5.05 2.45
N LEU A 300 -20.32 -5.47 3.08
CA LEU A 300 -18.99 -5.37 2.47
C LEU A 300 -19.03 -6.09 1.12
N PRO A 301 -18.49 -5.50 0.04
CA PRO A 301 -18.49 -6.15 -1.25
C PRO A 301 -17.76 -7.50 -1.14
N LYS A 302 -18.47 -8.59 -1.45
CA LYS A 302 -17.85 -9.92 -1.50
C LYS A 302 -16.90 -9.95 -2.71
N VAL A 303 -15.65 -10.31 -2.47
CA VAL A 303 -14.65 -10.54 -3.52
C VAL A 303 -15.20 -11.57 -4.51
N GLY A 304 -15.35 -11.19 -5.77
CA GLY A 304 -15.67 -12.11 -6.88
C GLY A 304 -17.09 -12.08 -7.48
N SER A 305 -18.05 -11.30 -6.97
CA SER A 305 -19.37 -11.21 -7.63
C SER A 305 -19.36 -10.15 -8.74
N SER A 306 -18.90 -10.56 -9.92
CA SER A 306 -18.98 -9.80 -11.17
C SER A 306 -20.43 -9.48 -11.53
N LYS A 307 -20.66 -8.18 -11.79
CA LYS A 307 -21.61 -7.53 -12.73
C LYS A 307 -22.22 -6.28 -12.08
N TYR A 308 -21.44 -5.21 -11.99
CA TYR A 308 -22.03 -3.88 -11.88
C TYR A 308 -22.67 -3.54 -13.23
N ARG A 309 -24.01 -3.57 -13.29
CA ARG A 309 -24.73 -2.98 -14.43
C ARG A 309 -24.64 -1.48 -14.24
N ARG A 310 -23.88 -0.78 -15.10
CA ARG A 310 -23.92 0.68 -15.23
C ARG A 310 -25.38 1.13 -15.27
N ARG A 311 -25.88 1.72 -14.19
CA ARG A 311 -26.97 2.67 -14.29
C ARG A 311 -26.31 4.00 -14.65
N THR A 312 -26.58 4.41 -15.87
CA THR A 312 -26.11 5.64 -16.51
C THR A 312 -26.32 6.83 -15.56
N LEU A 313 -25.24 7.37 -14.98
CA LEU A 313 -25.25 8.70 -14.39
C LEU A 313 -24.63 9.66 -15.41
N VAL A 314 -25.43 9.98 -16.41
CA VAL A 314 -25.23 11.17 -17.22
C VAL A 314 -25.92 12.32 -16.47
N CYS A 315 -25.12 13.32 -16.15
CA CYS A 315 -25.51 14.71 -15.91
C CYS A 315 -26.35 15.02 -14.65
N SER A 316 -25.70 15.55 -13.62
CA SER A 316 -26.13 16.82 -12.99
C SER A 316 -24.97 17.50 -12.27
N GLN A 317 -23.91 17.88 -13.00
CA GLN A 317 -23.19 19.10 -12.63
C GLN A 317 -24.07 20.27 -13.06
N GLN A 318 -25.04 20.65 -12.24
CA GLN A 318 -25.63 21.98 -12.32
C GLN A 318 -25.78 22.52 -10.90
N HIS A 319 -24.93 23.52 -10.66
CA HIS A 319 -25.08 24.62 -9.72
C HIS A 319 -26.12 24.44 -8.62
N HIS A 320 -25.63 24.31 -7.39
CA HIS A 320 -26.18 25.11 -6.30
C HIS A 320 -25.03 25.55 -5.39
N VAL A 321 -24.40 26.65 -5.80
CA VAL A 321 -24.00 27.67 -4.83
C VAL A 321 -25.32 28.15 -4.22
N ILE A 322 -25.48 27.98 -2.91
CA ILE A 322 -26.54 28.61 -2.13
C ILE A 322 -25.83 29.30 -0.95
N PRO A 323 -26.23 30.54 -0.61
CA PRO A 323 -25.35 31.60 -0.09
C PRO A 323 -24.92 31.46 1.37
#